data_AF-A0A481S1I9-F1
#
_entry.id   AF-A0A481S1I9-F1
#
_cell.length_a   1.000
_cell.length_b   1.000
_cell.length_c   1.000
_cell.angle_alpha   90.00
_cell.angle_beta   90.00
_cell.angle_gamma   90.00
#
_symmetry.space_group_name_H-M   'P 1'
#
loop_
_entity.id
_entity.type
_entity.pdbx_description
1 polymer ?
#
loop_
_entity_poly.entity_id
_entity_poly.type
_entity_poly.pdbx_seq_one_letter_code
_entity_poly.pdbx_strand_id
1 'polypeptide(L)'
;DTLYLRMAPNPPDADDLPDSCRDVLFEYAHQVKNLGNTLLELLSEALGLKPSHLADIECNQAQVLLCHYYPPCPQPELAIGTSRHSDGGFLTILLQDE
;
A
#
# COMPACT_ATOMS: atom_id res chain seq x y z
N ASP A 1 3.45 16.35 -2.59
CA ASP A 1 2.03 16.01 -2.75
C ASP A 1 1.74 14.55 -2.42
N THR A 2 2.76 13.70 -2.30
CA THR A 2 2.62 12.33 -1.78
C THR A 2 3.15 12.22 -0.35
N LEU A 3 2.36 11.66 0.55
CA LEU A 3 2.83 11.17 1.85
C LEU A 3 3.29 9.72 1.68
N TYR A 4 4.56 9.46 1.98
CA TYR A 4 5.17 8.12 1.89
C TYR A 4 5.43 7.60 3.30
N LEU A 5 4.87 6.44 3.64
CA LEU A 5 5.03 5.82 4.95
C LEU A 5 5.41 4.36 4.81
N ARG A 6 6.54 3.99 5.43
CA ARG A 6 6.94 2.59 5.57
C ARG A 6 6.34 2.04 6.86
N MET A 7 5.34 1.18 6.77
CA MET A 7 4.67 0.61 7.95
C MET A 7 5.33 -0.69 8.44
N ALA A 8 6.06 -1.39 7.57
CA ALA A 8 6.81 -2.59 7.91
C ALA A 8 8.11 -2.70 7.07
N PRO A 9 9.18 -3.32 7.61
CA PRO A 9 9.26 -3.96 8.93
C PRO A 9 9.44 -2.98 10.10
N ASN A 10 9.88 -1.75 9.81
CA ASN A 10 10.12 -0.72 10.82
C ASN A 10 9.10 0.42 10.61
N PRO A 11 7.99 0.46 11.35
CA PRO A 11 7.03 1.57 11.30
C PRO A 11 7.65 2.88 11.80
N PRO A 12 7.15 4.06 11.39
CA PRO A 12 7.57 5.34 11.94
C PRO A 12 7.10 5.49 13.40
N ASP A 13 7.79 6.35 14.15
CA ASP A 13 7.28 6.77 15.45
C ASP A 13 5.99 7.59 15.27
N ALA A 14 5.04 7.40 16.17
CA ALA A 14 3.72 8.01 16.02
C ALA A 14 3.80 9.55 16.02
N ASP A 15 4.74 10.11 16.78
CA ASP A 15 4.99 11.55 16.88
C ASP A 15 5.60 12.18 15.62
N ASP A 16 6.10 11.37 14.69
CA ASP A 16 6.58 11.84 13.39
C ASP A 16 5.43 12.04 12.39
N LEU A 17 4.21 11.58 12.70
CA LEU A 17 3.04 11.69 11.84
C LEU A 17 2.16 12.88 12.23
N PRO A 18 1.54 13.57 11.25
CA PRO A 18 0.58 14.64 11.55
C PRO A 18 -0.59 14.12 12.37
N ASP A 19 -0.92 14.83 13.46
CA ASP A 19 -2.01 14.46 14.37
C ASP A 19 -3.35 14.26 13.66
N SER A 20 -3.60 15.00 12.58
CA SER A 20 -4.83 14.92 11.80
C SER A 20 -5.06 13.57 11.12
N CYS A 21 -4.01 12.79 10.88
CA CYS A 21 -4.11 11.51 10.16
C CYS A 21 -3.37 10.34 10.82
N ARG A 22 -2.62 10.57 11.91
CA ARG A 22 -1.83 9.56 12.63
C ARG A 22 -2.59 8.26 12.89
N ASP A 23 -3.68 8.33 13.66
CA ASP A 23 -4.42 7.13 14.09
C ASP A 23 -5.08 6.43 12.89
N VAL A 24 -5.61 7.21 11.95
CA VAL A 24 -6.26 6.70 10.73
C VAL A 24 -5.26 5.94 9.86
N LEU A 25 -4.03 6.43 9.73
CA LEU A 25 -2.99 5.79 8.92
C LEU A 25 -2.53 4.47 9.53
N PHE A 26 -2.35 4.41 10.85
CA PHE A 26 -2.00 3.15 11.53
C PHE A 26 -3.13 2.12 11.44
N GLU A 27 -4.37 2.53 11.67
CA GLU A 27 -5.52 1.63 11.56
C GLU A 27 -5.70 1.14 10.12
N TYR A 28 -5.61 2.05 9.13
CA TYR A 28 -5.68 1.69 7.72
C TYR A 28 -4.57 0.72 7.32
N ALA A 29 -3.33 0.96 7.77
CA ALA A 29 -2.22 0.04 7.53
C ALA A 29 -2.52 -1.35 8.09
N HIS A 30 -3.05 -1.43 9.31
CA HIS A 30 -3.40 -2.70 9.94
C HIS A 30 -4.48 -3.45 9.13
N GLN A 31 -5.57 -2.79 8.77
CA GLN A 31 -6.65 -3.41 8.01
C GLN A 31 -6.21 -3.85 6.61
N VAL A 32 -5.45 -3.00 5.90
CA VAL A 32 -4.91 -3.34 4.58
C VAL A 32 -3.89 -4.47 4.66
N LYS A 33 -3.13 -4.58 5.76
CA LYS A 33 -2.22 -5.70 5.98
C LYS A 33 -2.98 -7.02 6.09
N ASN A 34 -4.07 -7.03 6.88
CA ASN A 34 -4.92 -8.21 7.02
C ASN A 34 -5.53 -8.62 5.69
N LEU A 35 -6.08 -7.66 4.94
CA LEU A 35 -6.62 -7.90 3.59
C LEU A 35 -5.53 -8.45 2.65
N GLY A 36 -4.34 -7.85 2.64
CA GLY A 36 -3.21 -8.30 1.84
C GLY A 36 -2.81 -9.74 2.15
N ASN A 37 -2.75 -10.12 3.43
CA ASN A 37 -2.46 -11.50 3.83
C ASN A 37 -3.53 -12.48 3.30
N THR A 38 -4.82 -12.16 3.44
CA THR A 38 -5.90 -13.00 2.90
C THR A 38 -5.80 -13.15 1.38
N LEU A 39 -5.48 -12.07 0.66
CA LEU A 39 -5.29 -12.14 -0.80
C LEU A 39 -4.09 -13.01 -1.19
N LEU A 40 -2.99 -12.95 -0.44
CA LEU A 40 -1.82 -13.79 -0.68
C LEU A 40 -2.09 -15.27 -0.40
N GLU A 41 -2.92 -15.58 0.60
CA GLU A 41 -3.38 -16.95 0.84
C GLU A 41 -4.17 -17.49 -0.36
N LEU A 42 -5.17 -16.71 -0.81
CA LEU A 42 -5.99 -17.07 -1.98
C LEU A 42 -5.16 -17.19 -3.27
N LEU A 43 -4.17 -16.32 -3.48
CA LEU A 43 -3.27 -16.40 -4.63
C LEU A 43 -2.40 -17.67 -4.56
N SER A 44 -1.94 -18.05 -3.37
CA SER A 44 -1.19 -19.29 -3.19
C SER A 44 -2.05 -20.51 -3.54
N GLU A 45 -3.30 -20.55 -3.07
CA GLU A 45 -4.26 -21.61 -3.41
C GLU A 45 -4.55 -21.66 -4.91
N ALA A 46 -4.76 -20.51 -5.55
CA ALA A 46 -5.03 -20.42 -7.00
C ALA A 46 -3.86 -20.94 -7.85
N LEU A 47 -2.63 -20.89 -7.33
CA LEU A 47 -1.43 -21.46 -7.94
C LEU A 47 -1.24 -22.96 -7.64
N GLY A 48 -2.15 -23.58 -6.88
CA GLY A 48 -2.05 -24.98 -6.46
C GLY A 48 -1.03 -25.20 -5.32
N LEU A 49 -0.70 -24.15 -4.58
CA LEU A 49 0.27 -24.17 -3.48
C LEU A 49 -0.47 -24.21 -2.13
N LYS A 50 0.28 -24.42 -1.05
CA LYS A 50 -0.26 -24.26 0.31
C LYS A 50 -0.70 -22.79 0.50
N PRO A 51 -1.80 -22.50 1.20
CA PRO A 51 -2.24 -21.12 1.43
C PRO A 51 -1.14 -20.23 2.05
N SER A 52 -0.29 -20.80 2.91
CA SER A 52 0.82 -20.07 3.53
C SER A 52 1.99 -19.76 2.60
N HIS A 53 2.06 -20.35 1.40
CA HIS A 53 3.30 -20.41 0.61
C HIS A 53 3.92 -19.03 0.34
N LEU A 54 3.12 -18.06 -0.13
CA LEU A 54 3.62 -16.71 -0.42
C LEU A 54 4.06 -15.96 0.85
N ALA A 55 3.42 -16.22 2.00
CA ALA A 55 3.85 -15.67 3.28
C ALA A 55 5.16 -16.34 3.76
N ASP A 56 5.30 -17.65 3.57
CA ASP A 56 6.47 -18.44 3.95
C ASP A 56 7.74 -18.01 3.19
N ILE A 57 7.59 -17.52 1.95
CA ILE A 57 8.68 -16.91 1.16
C ILE A 57 8.74 -15.38 1.32
N GLU A 58 8.15 -14.85 2.39
CA GLU A 58 8.27 -13.46 2.83
C GLU A 58 7.65 -12.40 1.90
N CYS A 59 6.73 -12.78 0.99
CA CYS A 59 6.05 -11.81 0.10
C CYS A 59 5.18 -10.79 0.84
N ASN A 60 4.85 -11.06 2.11
CA ASN A 60 4.07 -10.17 2.97
C ASN A 60 4.91 -9.47 4.05
N GLN A 61 6.24 -9.40 3.98
CA GLN A 61 7.03 -8.78 5.07
C GLN A 61 7.00 -7.24 5.03
N ALA A 62 7.10 -6.66 3.84
CA ALA A 62 7.11 -5.21 3.68
C ALA A 62 5.69 -4.64 3.52
N GLN A 63 5.49 -3.43 4.03
CA GLN A 63 4.27 -2.65 3.75
C GLN A 63 4.65 -1.17 3.66
N VAL A 64 4.18 -0.54 2.58
CA VAL A 64 4.33 0.89 2.33
C VAL A 64 2.96 1.45 2.00
N LEU A 65 2.63 2.60 2.59
CA LEU A 65 1.47 3.41 2.22
C LEU A 65 1.96 4.61 1.42
N LEU A 66 1.27 4.88 0.31
CA LEU A 66 1.42 6.09 -0.47
C LEU A 66 0.06 6.79 -0.48
N CYS A 67 -0.01 7.99 0.11
CA CYS A 67 -1.20 8.83 0.03
C CYS A 67 -0.91 9.95 -0.97
N HIS A 68 -1.44 9.80 -2.18
CA HIS A 68 -1.23 10.76 -3.27
C HIS A 68 -2.30 11.85 -3.21
N TYR A 69 -1.88 13.11 -3.35
CA TYR A 69 -2.76 14.23 -3.59
C TYR A 69 -2.49 14.80 -4.99
N TYR A 70 -3.44 14.68 -5.91
CA TYR A 70 -3.33 15.21 -7.26
C TYR A 70 -4.10 16.54 -7.35
N PRO A 71 -3.43 17.71 -7.25
CA PRO A 71 -4.12 18.99 -7.35
C PRO A 71 -4.70 19.21 -8.75
N PRO A 72 -5.72 20.09 -8.90
CA PRO A 72 -6.25 20.47 -10.21
C PRO A 72 -5.14 20.95 -11.15
N CYS A 73 -5.09 20.39 -12.36
CA CYS A 73 -4.11 20.75 -13.38
C CYS A 73 -4.74 21.71 -14.40
N PRO A 74 -4.11 22.87 -14.70
CA PRO A 74 -4.64 23.82 -15.69
C PRO A 74 -4.55 23.31 -17.14
N GLN A 75 -3.65 22.35 -17.41
CA GLN A 75 -3.41 21.75 -18.73
C GLN A 75 -3.31 20.23 -18.60
N PRO A 76 -4.41 19.53 -18.27
CA PRO A 76 -4.39 18.09 -17.97
C PRO A 76 -3.96 17.23 -19.16
N GLU A 77 -4.05 17.73 -20.39
CA GLU A 77 -3.57 17.07 -21.60
C GLU A 77 -2.04 17.06 -21.75
N LEU A 78 -1.34 17.92 -21.00
CA LEU A 78 0.13 18.04 -21.03
C LEU A 78 0.81 17.44 -19.80
N ALA A 79 0.04 16.97 -18.81
CA ALA A 79 0.55 16.43 -17.55
C ALA A 79 -0.04 15.04 -17.26
N ILE A 80 0.64 14.29 -16.39
CA ILE A 80 0.14 13.02 -15.87
C ILE A 80 0.48 12.92 -14.39
N GLY A 81 -0.45 12.41 -13.58
CA GLY A 81 -0.21 12.24 -12.13
C GLY A 81 0.88 11.21 -11.85
N THR A 82 0.81 10.05 -12.52
CA THR A 82 1.82 9.00 -12.43
C THR A 82 2.13 8.48 -13.83
N SER A 83 3.41 8.40 -14.19
CA SER A 83 3.84 7.92 -15.51
C SER A 83 3.58 6.41 -15.68
N ARG A 84 3.64 5.92 -16.92
CA ARG A 84 3.52 4.48 -17.21
C ARG A 84 4.64 3.72 -16.51
N HIS A 85 4.29 2.78 -15.64
CA HIS A 85 5.22 1.94 -14.89
C HIS A 85 4.56 0.60 -14.52
N SER A 86 5.37 -0.27 -13.92
CA SER A 86 4.91 -1.42 -13.14
C SER A 86 5.39 -1.25 -11.72
N ASP A 87 4.58 -1.67 -10.75
CA ASP A 87 4.98 -1.64 -9.34
C ASP A 87 6.12 -2.63 -9.10
N GLY A 88 7.08 -2.21 -8.25
CA GLY A 88 8.19 -3.07 -7.83
C GLY A 88 7.84 -4.02 -6.69
N GLY A 89 6.65 -3.90 -6.10
CA GLY A 89 6.15 -4.74 -5.02
C GLY A 89 5.44 -6.00 -5.51
N PHE A 90 5.01 -6.85 -4.58
CA PHE A 90 4.26 -8.07 -4.90
C PHE A 90 2.79 -7.79 -5.23
N LEU A 91 2.12 -7.00 -4.38
CA LEU A 91 0.70 -6.66 -4.51
C LEU A 91 0.48 -5.22 -4.07
N THR A 92 -0.29 -4.48 -4.86
CA THR A 92 -0.76 -3.12 -4.54
C THR A 92 -2.26 -3.15 -4.32
N ILE A 93 -2.71 -2.60 -3.18
CA ILE A 93 -4.12 -2.38 -2.88
C ILE A 93 -4.38 -0.89 -3.00
N LEU A 94 -5.21 -0.50 -3.98
CA LEU A 94 -5.52 0.89 -4.27
C LEU A 94 -6.92 1.25 -3.74
N LEU A 95 -6.97 2.33 -2.95
CA LEU A 95 -8.21 3.03 -2.59
C LEU A 95 -8.20 4.37 -3.32
N GLN A 96 -9.16 4.56 -4.23
CA GLN A 96 -9.31 5.78 -5.02
C GLN A 96 -10.46 6.63 -4.45
N ASP A 97 -10.35 7.95 -4.57
CA ASP A 97 -11.43 8.90 -4.32
C ASP A 97 -12.54 8.83 -5.40
N GLU A 98 -13.62 9.59 -5.19
CA GLU A 98 -14.77 9.69 -6.11
C GLU A 98 -14.51 10.61 -7.32
#